data_AF-A0A935ZRN8-F1
#
_entry.id   AF-A0A935ZRN8-F1
#
_cell.length_a   1.000
_cell.length_b   1.000
_cell.length_c   1.000
_cell.angle_alpha   90.00
_cell.angle_beta   90.00
_cell.angle_gamma   90.00
#
_symmetry.space_group_name_H-M   'P 1'
#
loop_
_entity.id
_entity.type
_entity.pdbx_description
1 polymer ?
#
loop_
_entity_poly.entity_id
_entity_poly.type
_entity_poly.pdbx_seq_one_letter_code
_entity_poly.pdbx_strand_id
1 'polypeptide(L)'
;MVRIHDADAQPAPKVSGDALAFLVGLRELAQEIAWARNLDEERLEDPACRRQSMQLAADCAARALALLRTHADAAASTAIDTDELDWEFAPERGTHVEPAHVPDTAAIAFVAGFALRARLTALQAAVPDDRWQVLAGADGIAREIERTLTAIERALGLSSSDDPRSRAVLEAVRIRNAYVVFGDAIAVGRPPREAEILARLRLAGTAIVKLVGDPIYPALRVGDRRIIRTFHDRILTWLRAGAGDTIGGIRLWRDLANMVELIMGVNKRPELASHDVRLLRECIAAIEADANDGGSPRAMDLLGRDAELDRALRQQVRGRPLRDAMARALAAMVREDTHPDQPGVEESIVASPARREPSAEG
;
A
#
# COMPACT_ATOMS: atom_id res chain seq x y z
N MET A 1 -10.70 -34.57 -19.11
CA MET A 1 -11.97 -33.81 -19.11
C MET A 1 -12.46 -33.75 -17.66
N VAL A 2 -11.97 -32.75 -16.91
CA VAL A 2 -12.28 -32.58 -15.48
C VAL A 2 -13.62 -31.86 -15.40
N ARG A 3 -14.66 -32.53 -14.86
CA ARG A 3 -15.91 -31.87 -14.49
C ARG A 3 -15.60 -30.98 -13.30
N ILE A 4 -15.51 -29.68 -13.53
CA ILE A 4 -15.60 -28.69 -12.45
C ILE A 4 -17.00 -28.87 -11.89
N HIS A 5 -17.09 -29.40 -10.67
CA HIS A 5 -18.34 -29.40 -9.94
C HIS A 5 -18.73 -27.92 -9.76
N ASP A 6 -19.86 -27.53 -10.35
CA ASP A 6 -20.56 -26.29 -10.00
C ASP A 6 -20.85 -26.37 -8.51
N ALA A 7 -19.96 -25.79 -7.70
CA ALA A 7 -20.17 -25.61 -6.28
C ALA A 7 -21.45 -24.80 -6.13
N ASP A 8 -22.41 -25.34 -5.37
CA ASP A 8 -23.72 -24.73 -5.11
C ASP A 8 -23.60 -23.21 -4.93
N ALA A 9 -24.05 -22.46 -5.92
CA ALA A 9 -24.04 -21.01 -5.88
C ALA A 9 -24.92 -20.57 -4.71
N GLN A 10 -24.30 -20.20 -3.58
CA GLN A 10 -25.03 -19.66 -2.46
C GLN A 10 -25.84 -18.44 -2.95
N PRO A 11 -27.13 -18.35 -2.61
CA PRO A 11 -27.95 -17.21 -3.03
C PRO A 11 -27.29 -15.93 -2.55
N ALA A 12 -27.13 -14.96 -3.45
CA ALA A 12 -26.49 -13.69 -3.13
C ALA A 12 -27.19 -13.05 -1.92
N PRO A 13 -26.44 -12.51 -0.94
CA PRO A 13 -27.03 -11.88 0.23
C PRO A 13 -27.96 -10.73 -0.20
N LYS A 14 -29.16 -10.67 0.38
CA LYS A 14 -30.09 -9.55 0.16
C LYS A 14 -29.54 -8.32 0.86
N VAL A 15 -28.86 -7.46 0.11
CA VAL A 15 -28.37 -6.16 0.60
C VAL A 15 -29.50 -5.13 0.52
N SER A 16 -29.71 -4.35 1.58
CA SER A 16 -30.73 -3.31 1.61
C SER A 16 -30.45 -2.20 0.59
N GLY A 17 -31.50 -1.54 0.10
CA GLY A 17 -31.35 -0.41 -0.84
C GLY A 17 -30.48 0.72 -0.26
N ASP A 18 -30.60 0.98 1.04
CA ASP A 18 -29.85 2.02 1.74
C ASP A 18 -28.34 1.70 1.80
N ALA A 19 -27.99 0.44 2.09
CA ALA A 19 -26.58 0.02 2.09
C ALA A 19 -25.96 0.14 0.69
N LEU A 20 -26.71 -0.16 -0.38
CA LEU A 20 -26.25 0.04 -1.76
C LEU A 20 -26.05 1.53 -2.08
N ALA A 21 -26.99 2.39 -1.70
CA ALA A 21 -26.88 3.84 -1.90
C ALA A 21 -25.66 4.44 -1.17
N PHE A 22 -25.41 4.00 0.07
CA PHE A 22 -24.23 4.37 0.84
C PHE A 22 -22.92 3.95 0.14
N LEU A 23 -22.83 2.71 -0.34
CA LEU A 23 -21.63 2.22 -1.06
C LEU A 23 -21.38 2.99 -2.36
N VAL A 24 -22.44 3.29 -3.12
CA VAL A 24 -22.34 4.11 -4.33
C VAL A 24 -21.80 5.49 -3.99
N GLY A 25 -22.33 6.15 -2.96
CA GLY A 25 -21.86 7.46 -2.51
C GLY A 25 -20.38 7.46 -2.11
N LEU A 26 -19.92 6.46 -1.35
CA LEU A 26 -18.50 6.33 -1.02
C LEU A 26 -17.61 6.09 -2.24
N ARG A 27 -18.09 5.31 -3.21
CA ARG A 27 -17.34 5.02 -4.44
C ARG A 27 -17.20 6.26 -5.33
N GLU A 28 -18.26 7.06 -5.46
CA GLU A 28 -18.21 8.35 -6.16
C GLU A 28 -17.19 9.29 -5.52
N LEU A 29 -17.18 9.39 -4.19
CA LEU A 29 -16.20 10.19 -3.46
C LEU A 29 -14.77 9.69 -3.65
N ALA A 30 -14.56 8.37 -3.67
CA ALA A 30 -13.25 7.78 -3.94
C ALA A 30 -12.75 8.13 -5.35
N GLN A 31 -13.65 8.14 -6.35
CA GLN A 31 -13.32 8.56 -7.72
C GLN A 31 -13.03 10.06 -7.82
N GLU A 32 -13.82 10.89 -7.12
CA GLU A 32 -13.65 12.34 -7.08
C GLU A 32 -12.30 12.73 -6.47
N ILE A 33 -11.91 12.12 -5.35
CA ILE A 33 -10.61 12.40 -4.72
C ILE A 33 -9.43 11.78 -5.48
N ALA A 34 -9.65 10.70 -6.23
CA ALA A 34 -8.61 10.14 -7.10
C ALA A 34 -8.15 11.15 -8.16
N TRP A 35 -9.04 12.06 -8.60
CA TRP A 35 -8.65 13.18 -9.45
C TRP A 35 -7.66 14.12 -8.73
N ALA A 36 -7.93 14.48 -7.47
CA ALA A 36 -7.03 15.32 -6.67
C ALA A 36 -5.65 14.66 -6.45
N ARG A 37 -5.64 13.33 -6.25
CA ARG A 37 -4.40 12.53 -6.11
C ARG A 37 -3.57 12.50 -7.39
N ASN A 38 -4.24 12.49 -8.54
CA ASN A 38 -3.64 12.37 -9.87
C ASN A 38 -3.43 13.73 -10.55
N LEU A 39 -3.61 14.84 -9.83
CA LEU A 39 -3.20 16.14 -10.35
C LEU A 39 -1.71 16.10 -10.66
N ASP A 40 -1.39 16.56 -11.86
CA ASP A 40 -0.02 16.71 -12.32
C ASP A 40 0.79 17.54 -11.32
N GLU A 41 1.96 17.03 -10.93
CA GLU A 41 2.87 17.71 -10.00
C GLU A 41 3.25 19.11 -10.48
N GLU A 42 3.30 19.31 -11.80
CA GLU A 42 3.57 20.62 -12.43
C GLU A 42 2.43 21.60 -12.18
N ARG A 43 1.18 21.13 -12.20
CA ARG A 43 0.01 21.99 -11.91
C ARG A 43 0.00 22.44 -10.45
N LEU A 44 0.52 21.62 -9.54
CA LEU A 44 0.64 21.95 -8.12
C LEU A 44 1.78 22.94 -7.83
N GLU A 45 2.53 23.41 -8.82
CA GLU A 45 3.41 24.58 -8.67
C GLU A 45 2.62 25.87 -8.50
N ASP A 46 1.40 25.94 -9.05
CA ASP A 46 0.46 27.04 -8.83
C ASP A 46 -0.18 26.95 -7.43
N PRO A 47 0.00 27.96 -6.55
CA PRO A 47 -0.67 28.03 -5.25
C PRO A 47 -2.19 27.93 -5.32
N ALA A 48 -2.83 28.42 -6.39
CA ALA A 48 -4.27 28.33 -6.56
C ALA A 48 -4.71 26.88 -6.79
N CYS A 49 -3.99 26.13 -7.63
CA CYS A 49 -4.24 24.71 -7.86
C CYS A 49 -4.04 23.88 -6.58
N ARG A 50 -3.02 24.19 -5.76
CA ARG A 50 -2.83 23.53 -4.45
C ARG A 50 -4.01 23.75 -3.51
N ARG A 51 -4.46 25.00 -3.38
CA ARG A 51 -5.64 25.33 -2.55
C ARG A 51 -6.89 24.62 -3.04
N GLN A 52 -7.10 24.58 -4.36
CA GLN A 52 -8.24 23.86 -4.96
C GLN A 52 -8.17 22.36 -4.66
N SER A 53 -7.00 21.73 -4.81
CA SER A 53 -6.81 20.31 -4.51
C SER A 53 -7.05 20.00 -3.03
N MET A 54 -6.55 20.86 -2.14
CA MET A 54 -6.74 20.74 -0.69
C MET A 54 -8.21 20.88 -0.31
N GLN A 55 -8.91 21.87 -0.88
CA GLN A 55 -10.33 22.09 -0.66
C GLN A 55 -11.16 20.89 -1.14
N LEU A 56 -10.91 20.40 -2.35
CA LEU A 56 -11.61 19.23 -2.89
C LEU A 56 -11.43 17.98 -2.01
N ALA A 57 -10.20 17.71 -1.56
CA ALA A 57 -9.93 16.58 -0.68
C ALA A 57 -10.62 16.75 0.69
N ALA A 58 -10.67 17.97 1.23
CA ALA A 58 -11.39 18.28 2.47
C ALA A 58 -12.92 18.10 2.31
N ASP A 59 -13.49 18.56 1.20
CA ASP A 59 -14.92 18.43 0.89
C ASP A 59 -15.31 16.95 0.70
N CYS A 60 -14.48 16.18 0.00
CA CYS A 60 -14.68 14.73 -0.14
C CYS A 60 -14.64 14.02 1.22
N ALA A 61 -13.67 14.36 2.09
CA ALA A 61 -13.59 13.79 3.43
C ALA A 61 -14.80 14.15 4.29
N ALA A 62 -15.26 15.40 4.25
CA ALA A 62 -16.43 15.85 4.99
C ALA A 62 -17.71 15.12 4.53
N ARG A 63 -17.90 14.96 3.22
CA ARG A 63 -19.02 14.18 2.65
C ARG A 63 -18.94 12.70 3.03
N ALA A 64 -17.76 12.08 2.98
CA ALA A 64 -17.57 10.70 3.40
C ALA A 64 -17.85 10.51 4.90
N LEU A 65 -17.43 11.45 5.75
CA LEU A 65 -17.74 11.45 7.18
C LEU A 65 -19.25 11.54 7.44
N ALA A 66 -19.97 12.36 6.67
CA ALA A 66 -21.43 12.44 6.76
C ALA A 66 -22.09 11.11 6.40
N LEU A 67 -21.69 10.50 5.28
CA LEU A 67 -22.19 9.18 4.85
C LEU A 67 -21.92 8.09 5.89
N LEU A 68 -20.70 8.03 6.43
CA LEU A 68 -20.31 7.04 7.44
C LEU A 68 -21.12 7.17 8.72
N ARG A 69 -21.38 8.41 9.15
CA ARG A 69 -22.23 8.69 10.31
C ARG A 69 -23.67 8.26 10.06
N THR A 70 -24.26 8.65 8.93
CA THR A 70 -25.64 8.25 8.59
C THR A 70 -25.79 6.74 8.53
N HIS A 71 -24.82 6.02 7.96
CA HIS A 71 -24.82 4.55 7.93
C HIS A 71 -24.74 3.94 9.33
N ALA A 72 -23.84 4.43 10.18
CA ALA A 72 -23.70 3.95 11.56
C ALA A 72 -24.96 4.21 12.40
N ASP A 73 -25.56 5.40 12.28
CA ASP A 73 -26.78 5.77 13.02
C ASP A 73 -28.01 4.93 12.56
N ALA A 74 -28.13 4.68 11.25
CA ALA A 74 -29.20 3.85 10.70
C ALA A 74 -29.09 2.38 11.16
N ALA A 75 -27.88 1.81 11.10
CA ALA A 75 -27.63 0.45 11.55
C ALA A 75 -27.87 0.28 13.07
N ALA A 76 -27.51 1.27 13.88
CA ALA A 76 -27.78 1.27 15.31
C ALA A 76 -29.29 1.30 15.62
N SER A 77 -30.08 2.03 14.83
CA SER A 77 -31.53 2.10 14.99
C SER A 77 -32.22 0.78 14.64
N THR A 78 -31.73 0.05 13.63
CA THR A 78 -32.25 -1.29 13.27
C THR A 78 -31.95 -2.34 14.35
N ALA A 79 -30.78 -2.26 15.00
CA ALA A 79 -30.40 -3.22 16.04
C ALA A 79 -31.31 -3.13 17.28
N ILE A 80 -31.74 -1.92 17.65
CA ILE A 80 -32.61 -1.68 18.80
C ILE A 80 -34.03 -2.24 18.55
N ASP A 81 -34.52 -2.19 17.31
CA ASP A 81 -35.87 -2.66 16.93
C ASP A 81 -35.94 -4.21 16.91
N THR A 82 -34.83 -4.89 16.62
CA THR A 82 -34.76 -6.36 16.66
C THR A 82 -34.72 -6.96 18.07
N ASP A 83 -34.23 -6.22 19.07
CA ASP A 83 -34.24 -6.68 20.47
C ASP A 83 -35.65 -6.69 21.09
N GLU A 84 -36.60 -5.98 20.49
CA GLU A 84 -38.00 -5.95 20.95
C GLU A 84 -38.83 -7.15 20.43
N LEU A 85 -38.28 -7.98 19.53
CA LEU A 85 -39.06 -8.89 18.70
C LEU A 85 -39.00 -10.40 19.00
N ASP A 86 -38.21 -10.92 19.97
CA ASP A 86 -38.19 -12.39 20.16
C ASP A 86 -37.69 -12.93 21.52
N TRP A 87 -38.09 -12.34 22.65
CA TRP A 87 -37.82 -12.93 23.97
C TRP A 87 -38.86 -13.96 24.45
N GLU A 88 -39.94 -14.22 23.70
CA GLU A 88 -41.01 -15.18 24.09
C GLU A 88 -40.92 -16.58 23.44
N PHE A 89 -40.02 -16.86 22.49
CA PHE A 89 -39.88 -18.19 21.88
C PHE A 89 -38.50 -18.81 22.11
N ALA A 90 -38.32 -19.43 23.29
CA ALA A 90 -37.20 -20.33 23.56
C ALA A 90 -37.60 -21.79 23.29
N PRO A 91 -37.20 -22.41 22.16
CA PRO A 91 -37.16 -23.86 22.06
C PRO A 91 -35.88 -24.40 22.70
N GLU A 92 -36.07 -25.36 23.61
CA GLU A 92 -35.01 -26.03 24.34
C GLU A 92 -34.05 -26.79 23.42
N ARG A 93 -32.74 -26.57 23.64
CA ARG A 93 -31.63 -27.51 23.39
C ARG A 93 -31.46 -28.02 21.94
N GLY A 94 -30.81 -27.22 21.12
CA GLY A 94 -30.10 -27.67 19.92
C GLY A 94 -28.76 -26.94 19.83
N THR A 95 -27.68 -27.67 19.53
CA THR A 95 -26.30 -27.19 19.36
C THR A 95 -26.19 -25.73 18.92
N HIS A 96 -25.71 -24.86 19.81
CA HIS A 96 -25.35 -23.48 19.49
C HIS A 96 -24.24 -23.49 18.42
N VAL A 97 -24.63 -23.40 17.16
CA VAL A 97 -23.74 -22.86 16.13
C VAL A 97 -23.56 -21.40 16.52
N GLU A 98 -22.40 -21.07 17.07
CA GLU A 98 -22.01 -19.69 17.33
C GLU A 98 -22.22 -18.93 16.02
N PRO A 99 -23.16 -17.97 15.96
CA PRO A 99 -23.48 -17.31 14.71
C PRO A 99 -22.18 -16.69 14.22
N ALA A 100 -21.73 -17.11 13.03
CA ALA A 100 -20.54 -16.58 12.40
C ALA A 100 -20.63 -15.05 12.48
N HIS A 101 -19.74 -14.43 13.24
CA HIS A 101 -19.83 -13.03 13.63
C HIS A 101 -19.71 -12.19 12.36
N VAL A 102 -20.85 -11.85 11.73
CA VAL A 102 -20.89 -10.98 10.57
C VAL A 102 -20.34 -9.63 11.05
N PRO A 103 -19.22 -9.14 10.48
CA PRO A 103 -18.63 -7.89 10.94
C PRO A 103 -19.69 -6.79 10.87
N ASP A 104 -19.94 -6.13 11.99
CA ASP A 104 -20.91 -5.05 12.05
C ASP A 104 -20.44 -3.87 11.18
N THR A 105 -21.15 -3.64 10.08
CA THR A 105 -20.85 -2.54 9.16
C THR A 105 -20.93 -1.17 9.85
N ALA A 106 -21.72 -1.04 10.92
CA ALA A 106 -21.80 0.18 11.74
C ALA A 106 -20.48 0.40 12.49
N ALA A 107 -19.94 -0.64 13.12
CA ALA A 107 -18.63 -0.59 13.79
C ALA A 107 -17.51 -0.23 12.81
N ILE A 108 -17.50 -0.82 11.60
CA ILE A 108 -16.54 -0.48 10.55
C ILE A 108 -16.66 1.01 10.18
N ALA A 109 -17.88 1.50 9.93
CA ALA A 109 -18.13 2.89 9.56
C ALA A 109 -17.72 3.87 10.67
N PHE A 110 -17.96 3.52 11.94
CA PHE A 110 -17.56 4.30 13.10
C PHE A 110 -16.03 4.44 13.20
N VAL A 111 -15.30 3.32 13.13
CA VAL A 111 -13.82 3.30 13.19
C VAL A 111 -13.22 4.08 12.02
N ALA A 112 -13.74 3.86 10.81
CA ALA A 112 -13.36 4.61 9.62
C ALA A 112 -13.58 6.12 9.78
N GLY A 113 -14.71 6.51 10.39
CA GLY A 113 -15.01 7.91 10.68
C GLY A 113 -13.96 8.57 11.56
N PHE A 114 -13.46 7.89 12.59
CA PHE A 114 -12.39 8.41 13.45
C PHE A 114 -11.08 8.60 12.66
N ALA A 115 -10.67 7.58 11.90
CA ALA A 115 -9.46 7.65 11.09
C ALA A 115 -9.52 8.77 10.04
N LEU A 116 -10.66 8.91 9.36
CA LEU A 116 -10.88 9.92 8.34
C LEU A 116 -10.89 11.35 8.92
N ARG A 117 -11.44 11.56 10.14
CA ARG A 117 -11.32 12.85 10.85
C ARG A 117 -9.87 13.21 11.13
N ALA A 118 -9.07 12.27 11.64
CA ALA A 118 -7.66 12.50 11.91
C ALA A 118 -6.89 12.91 10.63
N ARG A 119 -7.20 12.27 9.49
CA ARG A 119 -6.63 12.62 8.19
C ARG A 119 -7.06 14.00 7.72
N LEU A 120 -8.34 14.34 7.86
CA LEU A 120 -8.86 15.66 7.52
C LEU A 120 -8.20 16.76 8.36
N THR A 121 -8.09 16.57 9.67
CA THR A 121 -7.40 17.51 10.56
C THR A 121 -5.93 17.69 10.16
N ALA A 122 -5.23 16.59 9.85
CA ALA A 122 -3.85 16.65 9.38
C ALA A 122 -3.72 17.41 8.04
N LEU A 123 -4.64 17.20 7.10
CA LEU A 123 -4.67 17.96 5.84
C LEU A 123 -4.94 19.45 6.09
N GLN A 124 -5.90 19.79 6.95
CA GLN A 124 -6.24 21.17 7.29
C GLN A 124 -5.10 21.90 8.02
N ALA A 125 -4.27 21.17 8.77
CA ALA A 125 -3.07 21.69 9.42
C ALA A 125 -1.85 21.76 8.49
N ALA A 126 -1.92 21.17 7.30
CA ALA A 126 -0.82 21.18 6.33
C ALA A 126 -0.53 22.60 5.85
N VAL A 127 0.74 22.90 5.62
CA VAL A 127 1.16 24.19 5.06
C VAL A 127 0.74 24.23 3.58
N PRO A 128 -0.13 25.16 3.14
CA PRO A 128 -0.65 25.17 1.77
C PRO A 128 0.42 25.33 0.69
N ASP A 129 1.60 25.85 1.07
CA ASP A 129 2.74 26.03 0.16
C ASP A 129 3.61 24.78 0.00
N ASP A 130 3.46 23.77 0.86
CA ASP A 130 4.12 22.48 0.69
C ASP A 130 3.24 21.53 -0.15
N ARG A 131 3.44 21.54 -1.48
CA ARG A 131 2.70 20.68 -2.42
C ARG A 131 2.70 19.20 -2.03
N TRP A 132 3.79 18.73 -1.40
CA TRP A 132 3.91 17.32 -1.03
C TRP A 132 3.04 16.97 0.18
N GLN A 133 2.85 17.90 1.11
CA GLN A 133 1.92 17.71 2.22
C GLN A 133 0.47 17.66 1.73
N VAL A 134 0.10 18.54 0.78
CA VAL A 134 -1.24 18.52 0.17
C VAL A 134 -1.50 17.19 -0.53
N LEU A 135 -0.58 16.72 -1.37
CA LEU A 135 -0.69 15.42 -2.04
C LEU A 135 -0.76 14.26 -1.04
N ALA A 136 0.08 14.27 -0.01
CA ALA A 136 0.11 13.21 1.00
C ALA A 136 -1.18 13.17 1.83
N GLY A 137 -1.74 14.33 2.17
CA GLY A 137 -3.03 14.42 2.85
C GLY A 137 -4.19 13.93 1.98
N ALA A 138 -4.24 14.34 0.71
CA ALA A 138 -5.24 13.88 -0.24
C ALA A 138 -5.17 12.36 -0.50
N ASP A 139 -3.96 11.81 -0.72
CA ASP A 139 -3.73 10.37 -0.87
C ASP A 139 -4.13 9.60 0.40
N GLY A 140 -3.83 10.16 1.58
CA GLY A 140 -4.22 9.58 2.87
C GLY A 140 -5.74 9.47 3.04
N ILE A 141 -6.49 10.50 2.67
CA ILE A 141 -7.97 10.51 2.69
C ILE A 141 -8.51 9.51 1.68
N ALA A 142 -8.01 9.52 0.43
CA ALA A 142 -8.45 8.61 -0.61
C ALA A 142 -8.32 7.14 -0.20
N ARG A 143 -7.15 6.76 0.33
CA ARG A 143 -6.90 5.40 0.82
C ARG A 143 -7.72 5.01 2.04
N GLU A 144 -8.12 5.97 2.88
CA GLU A 144 -9.04 5.69 3.99
C GLU A 144 -10.45 5.36 3.47
N ILE A 145 -10.94 6.14 2.50
CA ILE A 145 -12.24 5.89 1.85
C ILE A 145 -12.23 4.54 1.14
N GLU A 146 -11.21 4.25 0.32
CA GLU A 146 -11.08 2.97 -0.39
C GLU A 146 -11.00 1.77 0.56
N ARG A 147 -10.23 1.87 1.67
CA ARG A 147 -10.16 0.82 2.69
C ARG A 147 -11.51 0.59 3.37
N THR A 148 -12.20 1.67 3.71
CA THR A 148 -13.52 1.62 4.34
C THR A 148 -14.53 0.96 3.42
N LEU A 149 -14.59 1.37 2.15
CA LEU A 149 -15.44 0.78 1.13
C LEU A 149 -15.19 -0.74 1.03
N THR A 150 -13.92 -1.12 0.89
CA THR A 150 -13.50 -2.52 0.78
C THR A 150 -13.88 -3.35 2.03
N ALA A 151 -13.79 -2.76 3.22
CA ALA A 151 -14.16 -3.44 4.46
C ALA A 151 -15.67 -3.67 4.57
N ILE A 152 -16.47 -2.67 4.20
CA ILE A 152 -17.94 -2.77 4.23
C ILE A 152 -18.46 -3.72 3.15
N GLU A 153 -17.91 -3.66 1.92
CA GLU A 153 -18.23 -4.60 0.86
C GLU A 153 -18.01 -6.06 1.30
N ARG A 154 -16.90 -6.33 2.00
CA ARG A 154 -16.64 -7.67 2.57
C ARG A 154 -17.63 -8.07 3.64
N ALA A 155 -17.94 -7.17 4.57
CA ALA A 155 -18.90 -7.42 5.64
C ALA A 155 -20.30 -7.75 5.08
N LEU A 156 -20.65 -7.17 3.94
CA LEU A 156 -21.89 -7.43 3.21
C LEU A 156 -21.84 -8.65 2.28
N GLY A 157 -20.72 -9.36 2.20
CA GLY A 157 -20.53 -10.47 1.25
C GLY A 157 -20.50 -10.04 -0.23
N LEU A 158 -20.36 -8.75 -0.50
CA LEU A 158 -20.27 -8.16 -1.83
C LEU A 158 -18.83 -8.29 -2.35
N SER A 159 -18.40 -9.52 -2.65
CA SER A 159 -17.15 -9.71 -3.40
C SER A 159 -17.43 -9.48 -4.88
N SER A 160 -17.00 -8.34 -5.42
CA SER A 160 -17.08 -8.10 -6.86
C SER A 160 -16.06 -8.98 -7.60
N SER A 161 -16.37 -9.36 -8.84
CA SER A 161 -15.37 -9.94 -9.77
C SER A 161 -14.19 -9.00 -10.04
N ASP A 162 -14.36 -7.70 -9.74
CA ASP A 162 -13.33 -6.65 -9.76
C ASP A 162 -12.82 -6.34 -8.34
N ASP A 163 -12.45 -7.39 -7.59
CA ASP A 163 -11.97 -7.30 -6.22
C ASP A 163 -10.91 -6.19 -6.09
N PRO A 164 -11.17 -5.13 -5.31
CA PRO A 164 -10.22 -4.03 -5.11
C PRO A 164 -8.85 -4.50 -4.64
N ARG A 165 -8.77 -5.62 -3.88
CA ARG A 165 -7.48 -6.20 -3.50
C ARG A 165 -6.71 -6.70 -4.71
N SER A 166 -7.38 -7.39 -5.64
CA SER A 166 -6.74 -7.87 -6.86
C SER A 166 -6.18 -6.71 -7.69
N ARG A 167 -6.92 -5.59 -7.82
CA ARG A 167 -6.40 -4.37 -8.47
C ARG A 167 -5.23 -3.75 -7.71
N ALA A 168 -5.33 -3.61 -6.39
CA ALA A 168 -4.27 -3.07 -5.55
C ALA A 168 -3.00 -3.92 -5.59
N VAL A 169 -3.13 -5.25 -5.67
CA VAL A 169 -2.02 -6.18 -5.84
C VAL A 169 -1.36 -6.00 -7.21
N LEU A 170 -2.14 -5.93 -8.30
CA LEU A 170 -1.60 -5.69 -9.64
C LEU A 170 -0.88 -4.33 -9.72
N GLU A 171 -1.44 -3.29 -9.11
CA GLU A 171 -0.79 -1.99 -9.01
C GLU A 171 0.51 -2.07 -8.19
N ALA A 172 0.50 -2.77 -7.05
CA ALA A 172 1.71 -2.99 -6.25
C ALA A 172 2.81 -3.75 -7.01
N VAL A 173 2.43 -4.76 -7.82
CA VAL A 173 3.36 -5.46 -8.73
C VAL A 173 3.93 -4.50 -9.76
N ARG A 174 3.11 -3.65 -10.39
CA ARG A 174 3.58 -2.65 -11.36
C ARG A 174 4.53 -1.64 -10.73
N ILE A 175 4.21 -1.15 -9.53
CA ILE A 175 5.07 -0.25 -8.76
C ILE A 175 6.41 -0.93 -8.44
N ARG A 176 6.38 -2.17 -7.96
CA ARG A 176 7.59 -2.97 -7.72
C ARG A 176 8.45 -3.07 -8.98
N ASN A 177 7.86 -3.45 -10.11
CA ASN A 177 8.58 -3.60 -11.35
C ASN A 177 9.22 -2.28 -11.80
N ALA A 178 8.51 -1.16 -11.64
CA ALA A 178 9.06 0.16 -11.90
C ALA A 178 10.26 0.48 -10.99
N TYR A 179 10.19 0.14 -9.70
CA TYR A 179 11.32 0.28 -8.76
C TYR A 179 12.49 -0.64 -9.09
N VAL A 180 12.25 -1.86 -9.56
CA VAL A 180 13.31 -2.77 -10.02
C VAL A 180 14.03 -2.18 -11.22
N VAL A 181 13.30 -1.73 -12.25
CA VAL A 181 13.89 -1.12 -13.45
C VAL A 181 14.68 0.15 -13.09
N PHE A 182 14.13 0.98 -12.20
CA PHE A 182 14.79 2.17 -11.70
C PHE A 182 16.05 1.84 -10.89
N GLY A 183 15.96 0.87 -9.98
CA GLY A 183 17.06 0.42 -9.13
C GLY A 183 18.17 -0.22 -9.94
N ASP A 184 17.84 -1.05 -10.93
CA ASP A 184 18.80 -1.63 -11.87
C ASP A 184 19.62 -0.54 -12.55
N ALA A 185 19.00 0.56 -12.99
CA ALA A 185 19.71 1.65 -13.64
C ALA A 185 20.70 2.39 -12.70
N ILE A 186 20.46 2.37 -11.39
CA ILE A 186 21.27 3.09 -10.38
C ILE A 186 22.37 2.18 -9.81
N ALA A 187 22.01 0.95 -9.47
CA ALA A 187 22.82 0.00 -8.70
C ALA A 187 23.65 -0.96 -9.56
N VAL A 188 23.87 -0.66 -10.85
CA VAL A 188 24.64 -1.56 -11.74
C VAL A 188 26.06 -1.82 -11.20
N GLY A 189 26.30 -3.02 -10.67
CA GLY A 189 27.64 -3.52 -10.37
C GLY A 189 28.30 -2.89 -9.13
N ARG A 190 29.61 -2.63 -9.22
CA ARG A 190 30.42 -2.15 -8.10
C ARG A 190 30.23 -0.65 -7.83
N PRO A 191 30.53 -0.17 -6.61
CA PRO A 191 30.58 1.26 -6.31
C PRO A 191 31.45 2.04 -7.33
N PRO A 192 31.01 3.23 -7.75
CA PRO A 192 31.70 4.00 -8.78
C PRO A 192 33.06 4.50 -8.28
N ARG A 193 34.08 4.44 -9.15
CA ARG A 193 35.34 5.18 -8.96
C ARG A 193 35.13 6.66 -9.27
N GLU A 194 36.08 7.48 -8.85
CA GLU A 194 36.09 8.93 -9.12
C GLU A 194 35.92 9.24 -10.62
N ALA A 195 36.61 8.50 -11.50
CA ALA A 195 36.49 8.70 -12.95
C ALA A 195 35.11 8.32 -13.52
N GLU A 196 34.29 7.54 -12.80
CA GLU A 196 33.01 7.00 -13.25
C GLU A 196 31.82 7.81 -12.73
N ILE A 197 32.01 8.63 -11.69
CA ILE A 197 30.91 9.22 -10.93
C ILE A 197 30.03 10.15 -11.77
N LEU A 198 30.64 10.94 -12.66
CA LEU A 198 29.91 11.83 -13.56
C LEU A 198 28.96 11.05 -14.47
N ALA A 199 29.46 9.98 -15.11
CA ALA A 199 28.65 9.15 -15.99
C ALA A 199 27.51 8.46 -15.21
N ARG A 200 27.80 8.00 -13.99
CA ARG A 200 26.83 7.32 -13.12
C ARG A 200 25.70 8.24 -12.65
N LEU A 201 26.01 9.46 -12.22
CA LEU A 201 25.00 10.43 -11.82
C LEU A 201 24.16 10.94 -13.01
N ARG A 202 24.75 11.04 -14.22
CA ARG A 202 23.98 11.33 -15.44
C ARG A 202 23.00 10.20 -15.81
N LEU A 203 23.44 8.94 -15.69
CA LEU A 203 22.58 7.79 -15.90
C LEU A 203 21.45 7.76 -14.86
N ALA A 204 21.77 7.99 -13.58
CA ALA A 204 20.78 8.09 -12.51
C ALA A 204 19.76 9.21 -12.76
N GLY A 205 20.20 10.42 -13.15
CA GLY A 205 19.31 11.51 -13.53
C GLY A 205 18.38 11.12 -14.68
N THR A 206 18.90 10.43 -15.70
CA THR A 206 18.10 9.91 -16.82
C THR A 206 17.08 8.87 -16.35
N ALA A 207 17.46 7.97 -15.45
CA ALA A 207 16.56 6.96 -14.89
C ALA A 207 15.43 7.62 -14.08
N ILE A 208 15.72 8.68 -13.32
CA ILE A 208 14.70 9.45 -12.60
C ILE A 208 13.73 10.08 -13.59
N VAL A 209 14.22 10.75 -14.66
CA VAL A 209 13.34 11.37 -15.68
C VAL A 209 12.46 10.33 -16.36
N LYS A 210 13.00 9.14 -16.68
CA LYS A 210 12.22 8.04 -17.25
C LYS A 210 11.14 7.56 -16.29
N LEU A 211 11.48 7.35 -15.02
CA LEU A 211 10.51 6.93 -14.01
C LEU A 211 9.41 7.97 -13.83
N VAL A 212 9.77 9.25 -13.74
CA VAL A 212 8.81 10.38 -13.64
C VAL A 212 7.85 10.42 -14.82
N GLY A 213 8.35 10.16 -16.04
CA GLY A 213 7.52 10.12 -17.25
C GLY A 213 6.70 8.84 -17.44
N ASP A 214 6.88 7.83 -16.58
CA ASP A 214 6.13 6.58 -16.67
C ASP A 214 4.70 6.77 -16.15
N PRO A 215 3.66 6.23 -16.82
CA PRO A 215 2.28 6.29 -16.34
C PRO A 215 2.04 5.71 -14.93
N ILE A 216 2.94 4.88 -14.40
CA ILE A 216 2.86 4.37 -13.03
C ILE A 216 3.33 5.39 -11.98
N TYR A 217 4.06 6.44 -12.39
CA TYR A 217 4.64 7.40 -11.45
C TYR A 217 3.62 8.04 -10.50
N PRO A 218 2.43 8.50 -10.95
CA PRO A 218 1.42 9.06 -10.05
C PRO A 218 0.91 8.07 -8.98
N ALA A 219 0.96 6.76 -9.27
CA ALA A 219 0.58 5.69 -8.34
C ALA A 219 1.64 5.42 -7.25
N LEU A 220 2.87 5.92 -7.41
CA LEU A 220 3.89 5.81 -6.39
C LEU A 220 3.47 6.59 -5.13
N ARG A 221 3.96 6.12 -3.97
CA ARG A 221 3.73 6.82 -2.70
C ARG A 221 4.25 8.24 -2.83
N VAL A 222 3.48 9.21 -2.33
CA VAL A 222 3.86 10.64 -2.36
C VAL A 222 5.24 10.88 -1.73
N GLY A 223 5.56 10.16 -0.65
CA GLY A 223 6.88 10.21 -0.01
C GLY A 223 8.01 9.78 -0.94
N ASP A 224 7.82 8.69 -1.68
CA ASP A 224 8.80 8.16 -2.62
C ASP A 224 9.00 9.16 -3.77
N ARG A 225 7.91 9.70 -4.33
CA ARG A 225 7.94 10.76 -5.36
C ARG A 225 8.74 11.99 -4.92
N ARG A 226 8.44 12.50 -3.71
CA ARG A 226 9.17 13.63 -3.12
C ARG A 226 10.67 13.36 -3.01
N ILE A 227 11.04 12.20 -2.51
CA ILE A 227 12.44 11.82 -2.33
C ILE A 227 13.14 11.70 -3.69
N ILE A 228 12.51 11.05 -4.68
CA ILE A 228 13.03 10.92 -6.04
C ILE A 228 13.29 12.31 -6.67
N ARG A 229 12.33 13.24 -6.57
CA ARG A 229 12.49 14.62 -7.04
C ARG A 229 13.63 15.35 -6.32
N THR A 230 13.74 15.18 -5.01
CA THR A 230 14.82 15.77 -4.21
C THR A 230 16.19 15.29 -4.70
N PHE A 231 16.35 14.00 -5.03
CA PHE A 231 17.59 13.49 -5.61
C PHE A 231 17.85 14.01 -7.02
N HIS A 232 16.83 14.15 -7.85
CA HIS A 232 16.97 14.76 -9.17
C HIS A 232 17.54 16.17 -9.07
N ASP A 233 16.99 17.01 -8.19
CA ASP A 233 17.44 18.39 -7.99
C ASP A 233 18.86 18.46 -7.43
N ARG A 234 19.22 17.58 -6.49
CA ARG A 234 20.59 17.45 -5.97
C ARG A 234 21.57 17.06 -7.07
N ILE A 235 21.21 16.11 -7.94
CA ILE A 235 22.03 15.68 -9.08
C ILE A 235 22.22 16.84 -10.06
N LEU A 236 21.14 17.53 -10.44
CA LEU A 236 21.22 18.67 -11.36
C LEU A 236 22.06 19.81 -10.79
N THR A 237 21.93 20.09 -9.50
CA THR A 237 22.73 21.11 -8.81
C THR A 237 24.23 20.75 -8.85
N TRP A 238 24.58 19.51 -8.53
CA TRP A 238 25.96 19.03 -8.60
C TRP A 238 26.53 19.07 -10.03
N LEU A 239 25.73 18.69 -11.04
CA LEU A 239 26.13 18.77 -12.45
C LEU A 239 26.35 20.22 -12.91
N ARG A 240 25.48 21.14 -12.52
CA ARG A 240 25.59 22.59 -12.86
C ARG A 240 26.78 23.26 -12.20
N ALA A 241 27.19 22.79 -11.02
CA ALA A 241 28.42 23.23 -10.34
C ALA A 241 29.71 22.73 -11.01
N GLY A 242 29.63 22.07 -12.18
CA GLY A 242 30.77 21.62 -12.96
C GLY A 242 31.29 20.22 -12.59
N ALA A 243 30.61 19.50 -11.70
CA ALA A 243 30.94 18.11 -11.33
C ALA A 243 32.39 17.90 -10.81
N GLY A 244 33.06 18.96 -10.35
CA GLY A 244 34.45 18.90 -9.87
C GLY A 244 34.61 18.27 -8.49
N ASP A 245 33.58 18.33 -7.64
CA ASP A 245 33.57 17.68 -6.33
C ASP A 245 33.22 16.19 -6.45
N THR A 246 34.23 15.36 -6.71
CA THR A 246 34.10 13.91 -6.87
C THR A 246 33.64 13.21 -5.59
N ILE A 247 34.10 13.67 -4.42
CA ILE A 247 33.72 13.12 -3.10
C ILE A 247 32.24 13.38 -2.84
N GLY A 248 31.77 14.62 -3.06
CA GLY A 248 30.36 14.97 -2.99
C GLY A 248 29.50 14.15 -3.96
N GLY A 249 29.99 13.94 -5.18
CA GLY A 249 29.33 13.07 -6.17
C GLY A 249 29.18 11.63 -5.68
N ILE A 250 30.24 11.03 -5.13
CA ILE A 250 30.21 9.65 -4.60
C ILE A 250 29.24 9.54 -3.42
N ARG A 251 29.21 10.52 -2.52
CA ARG A 251 28.24 10.57 -1.41
C ARG A 251 26.81 10.64 -1.93
N LEU A 252 26.55 11.51 -2.90
CA LEU A 252 25.23 11.64 -3.52
C LEU A 252 24.78 10.34 -4.19
N TRP A 253 25.67 9.64 -4.89
CA TRP A 253 25.36 8.34 -5.48
C TRP A 253 25.05 7.27 -4.42
N ARG A 254 25.81 7.25 -3.31
CA ARG A 254 25.56 6.30 -2.21
C ARG A 254 24.22 6.57 -1.53
N ASP A 255 23.91 7.83 -1.25
CA ASP A 255 22.61 8.24 -0.71
C ASP A 255 21.46 7.77 -1.62
N LEU A 256 21.64 7.92 -2.93
CA LEU A 256 20.66 7.48 -3.92
C LEU A 256 20.53 5.95 -3.94
N ALA A 257 21.63 5.21 -3.90
CA ALA A 257 21.61 3.74 -3.85
C ALA A 257 20.89 3.24 -2.59
N ASN A 258 21.18 3.84 -1.42
CA ASN A 258 20.49 3.53 -0.17
C ASN A 258 19.00 3.84 -0.25
N MET A 259 18.62 4.94 -0.92
CA MET A 259 17.21 5.27 -1.14
C MET A 259 16.49 4.22 -1.99
N VAL A 260 17.14 3.71 -3.05
CA VAL A 260 16.61 2.60 -3.86
C VAL A 260 16.33 1.38 -2.99
N GLU A 261 17.24 1.02 -2.09
CA GLU A 261 17.03 -0.10 -1.16
C GLU A 261 15.81 0.14 -0.24
N LEU A 262 15.62 1.38 0.22
CA LEU A 262 14.47 1.73 1.07
C LEU A 262 13.13 1.64 0.33
N ILE A 263 13.03 2.13 -0.91
CA ILE A 263 11.78 2.07 -1.69
C ILE A 263 11.43 0.63 -2.10
N MET A 264 12.43 -0.25 -2.24
CA MET A 264 12.23 -1.70 -2.41
C MET A 264 11.56 -2.37 -1.19
N GLY A 265 11.40 -1.65 -0.07
CA GLY A 265 10.54 -2.05 1.04
C GLY A 265 9.07 -2.25 0.65
N VAL A 266 8.63 -1.84 -0.55
CA VAL A 266 7.31 -2.19 -1.12
C VAL A 266 7.05 -3.71 -1.11
N ASN A 267 8.10 -4.53 -1.24
CA ASN A 267 8.03 -5.99 -1.22
C ASN A 267 7.51 -6.57 0.09
N LYS A 268 7.57 -5.80 1.19
CA LYS A 268 7.14 -6.23 2.52
C LYS A 268 5.65 -5.99 2.79
N ARG A 269 4.90 -5.49 1.81
CA ARG A 269 3.45 -5.31 1.96
C ARG A 269 2.75 -6.67 2.07
N PRO A 270 1.88 -6.90 3.07
CA PRO A 270 1.25 -8.21 3.29
C PRO A 270 0.50 -8.76 2.07
N GLU A 271 -0.20 -7.90 1.32
CA GLU A 271 -0.97 -8.31 0.14
C GLU A 271 -0.06 -8.78 -0.99
N LEU A 272 1.07 -8.09 -1.18
CA LEU A 272 2.07 -8.45 -2.19
C LEU A 272 2.84 -9.71 -1.78
N ALA A 273 3.18 -9.86 -0.50
CA ALA A 273 3.80 -11.08 0.02
C ALA A 273 2.87 -12.30 -0.15
N SER A 274 1.59 -12.16 0.21
CA SER A 274 0.58 -13.22 0.01
C SER A 274 0.44 -13.59 -1.47
N HIS A 275 0.43 -12.59 -2.34
CA HIS A 275 0.42 -12.79 -3.79
C HIS A 275 1.66 -13.57 -4.26
N ASP A 276 2.85 -13.15 -3.84
CA ASP A 276 4.11 -13.76 -4.27
C ASP A 276 4.26 -15.20 -3.79
N VAL A 277 3.85 -15.51 -2.55
CA VAL A 277 3.82 -16.89 -2.03
C VAL A 277 2.94 -17.78 -2.91
N ARG A 278 1.74 -17.31 -3.26
CA ARG A 278 0.83 -18.04 -4.15
C ARG A 278 1.44 -18.24 -5.53
N LEU A 279 1.97 -17.17 -6.13
CA LEU A 279 2.55 -17.21 -7.47
C LEU A 279 3.81 -18.10 -7.54
N LEU A 280 4.66 -18.09 -6.50
CA LEU A 280 5.81 -18.99 -6.39
C LEU A 280 5.37 -20.46 -6.36
N ARG A 281 4.35 -20.80 -5.56
CA ARG A 281 3.80 -22.16 -5.50
C ARG A 281 3.23 -22.61 -6.85
N GLU A 282 2.48 -21.73 -7.52
CA GLU A 282 1.94 -21.99 -8.86
C GLU A 282 3.06 -22.26 -9.88
N CYS A 283 4.08 -21.41 -9.92
CA CYS A 283 5.22 -21.56 -10.83
C CYS A 283 6.04 -22.82 -10.53
N ILE A 284 6.29 -23.15 -9.26
CA ILE A 284 7.01 -24.38 -8.87
C ILE A 284 6.24 -25.61 -9.33
N ALA A 285 4.92 -25.66 -9.07
CA ALA A 285 4.09 -26.78 -9.48
C ALA A 285 4.04 -26.94 -11.01
N ALA A 286 4.02 -25.83 -11.76
CA ALA A 286 4.07 -25.86 -13.22
C ALA A 286 5.39 -26.46 -13.74
N ILE A 287 6.54 -26.04 -13.19
CA ILE A 287 7.85 -26.58 -13.57
C ILE A 287 8.00 -28.07 -13.17
N GLU A 288 7.39 -28.49 -12.06
CA GLU A 288 7.37 -29.89 -11.64
C GLU A 288 6.49 -30.76 -12.55
N ALA A 289 5.41 -30.19 -13.11
CA ALA A 289 4.56 -30.87 -14.08
C ALA A 289 5.20 -30.95 -15.49
N ASP A 290 5.93 -29.92 -15.90
CA ASP A 290 6.69 -29.90 -17.15
C ASP A 290 8.08 -29.26 -16.93
N ALA A 291 9.12 -30.10 -16.92
CA ALA A 291 10.49 -29.66 -16.73
C ALA A 291 11.01 -28.74 -17.84
N ASN A 292 10.35 -28.73 -19.01
CA ASN A 292 10.66 -27.83 -20.11
C ASN A 292 9.86 -26.52 -20.05
N ASP A 293 8.94 -26.37 -19.10
CA ASP A 293 8.28 -25.10 -18.87
C ASP A 293 9.35 -24.05 -18.56
N GLY A 294 9.40 -23.03 -19.42
CA GLY A 294 10.35 -21.92 -19.30
C GLY A 294 10.02 -20.97 -18.16
N GLY A 295 9.01 -21.31 -17.36
CA GLY A 295 8.38 -20.45 -16.39
C GLY A 295 7.25 -19.69 -17.06
N SER A 296 6.12 -19.59 -16.35
CA SER A 296 5.03 -18.70 -16.73
C SER A 296 5.56 -17.27 -16.94
N PRO A 297 5.12 -16.51 -17.96
CA PRO A 297 5.43 -15.09 -18.09
C PRO A 297 5.11 -14.29 -16.83
N ARG A 298 4.14 -14.78 -16.02
CA ARG A 298 3.79 -14.21 -14.72
C ARG A 298 4.92 -14.30 -13.70
N ALA A 299 5.90 -15.18 -13.86
CA ALA A 299 7.08 -15.24 -12.99
C ALA A 299 7.88 -13.92 -13.01
N MET A 300 7.77 -13.13 -14.09
CA MET A 300 8.36 -11.79 -14.15
C MET A 300 7.74 -10.82 -13.15
N ASP A 301 6.52 -11.09 -12.67
CA ASP A 301 5.92 -10.29 -11.60
C ASP A 301 6.73 -10.42 -10.31
N LEU A 302 7.48 -11.51 -10.09
CA LEU A 302 8.29 -11.75 -8.88
C LEU A 302 9.60 -10.96 -8.84
N LEU A 303 9.91 -10.17 -9.87
CA LEU A 303 11.13 -9.37 -9.92
C LEU A 303 11.26 -8.44 -8.70
N GLY A 304 12.47 -8.32 -8.18
CA GLY A 304 12.80 -7.52 -7.02
C GLY A 304 12.55 -8.21 -5.69
N ARG A 305 11.97 -9.42 -5.67
CA ARG A 305 11.71 -10.16 -4.44
C ARG A 305 12.97 -10.78 -3.85
N ASP A 306 13.79 -11.40 -4.70
CA ASP A 306 15.01 -12.10 -4.31
C ASP A 306 16.07 -11.94 -5.41
N ALA A 307 17.29 -11.57 -5.03
CA ALA A 307 18.35 -11.24 -5.99
C ALA A 307 18.83 -12.46 -6.81
N GLU A 308 18.75 -13.66 -6.25
CA GLU A 308 19.11 -14.89 -6.96
C GLU A 308 18.01 -15.29 -7.95
N LEU A 309 16.75 -15.24 -7.52
CA LEU A 309 15.59 -15.43 -8.39
C LEU A 309 15.59 -14.42 -9.54
N ASP A 310 15.81 -13.16 -9.25
CA ASP A 310 15.89 -12.08 -10.23
C ASP A 310 16.96 -12.35 -11.30
N ARG A 311 18.13 -12.86 -10.88
CA ARG A 311 19.20 -13.25 -11.80
C ARG A 311 18.76 -14.40 -12.70
N ALA A 312 18.13 -15.43 -12.12
CA ALA A 312 17.63 -16.58 -12.87
C ALA A 312 16.56 -16.18 -13.90
N LEU A 313 15.60 -15.33 -13.50
CA LEU A 313 14.55 -14.81 -14.38
C LEU A 313 15.12 -14.00 -15.54
N ARG A 314 16.04 -13.07 -15.27
CA ARG A 314 16.69 -12.24 -16.32
C ARG A 314 17.55 -13.06 -17.28
N GLN A 315 18.21 -14.11 -16.79
CA GLN A 315 18.99 -15.05 -17.60
C GLN A 315 18.12 -16.09 -18.33
N GLN A 316 16.80 -16.05 -18.13
CA GLN A 316 15.86 -17.00 -18.71
C GLN A 316 16.23 -18.46 -18.40
N VAL A 317 16.74 -18.69 -17.19
CA VAL A 317 17.03 -20.05 -16.68
C VAL A 317 15.73 -20.84 -16.61
N ARG A 318 15.77 -22.13 -16.96
CA ARG A 318 14.58 -23.00 -17.02
C ARG A 318 14.75 -24.26 -16.18
N GLY A 319 13.64 -24.96 -15.93
CA GLY A 319 13.64 -26.26 -15.26
C GLY A 319 14.15 -26.23 -13.82
N ARG A 320 14.91 -27.24 -13.42
CA ARG A 320 15.34 -27.46 -12.03
C ARG A 320 16.07 -26.26 -11.38
N PRO A 321 17.04 -25.60 -12.04
CA PRO A 321 17.71 -24.45 -11.44
C PRO A 321 16.77 -23.27 -11.13
N LEU A 322 15.80 -22.99 -12.01
CA LEU A 322 14.78 -21.95 -11.75
C LEU A 322 13.88 -22.35 -10.58
N ARG A 323 13.40 -23.59 -10.57
CA ARG A 323 12.59 -24.15 -9.47
C ARG A 323 13.32 -24.05 -8.14
N ASP A 324 14.62 -24.35 -8.10
CA ASP A 324 15.41 -24.30 -6.87
C ASP A 324 15.57 -22.84 -6.37
N ALA A 325 15.73 -21.87 -7.25
CA ALA A 325 15.73 -20.44 -6.89
C ALA A 325 14.37 -19.99 -6.34
N MET A 326 13.26 -20.38 -7.00
CA MET A 326 11.90 -20.10 -6.52
C MET A 326 11.62 -20.74 -5.15
N ALA A 327 12.06 -21.98 -4.93
CA ALA A 327 11.90 -22.68 -3.66
C ALA A 327 12.69 -22.01 -2.53
N ARG A 328 13.90 -21.51 -2.80
CA ARG A 328 14.68 -20.72 -1.83
C ARG A 328 13.99 -19.42 -1.48
N ALA A 329 13.50 -18.68 -2.48
CA ALA A 329 12.74 -17.45 -2.26
C ALA A 329 11.49 -17.72 -1.40
N LEU A 330 10.69 -18.74 -1.74
CA LEU A 330 9.50 -19.14 -0.99
C LEU A 330 9.83 -19.50 0.47
N ALA A 331 10.90 -20.26 0.70
CA ALA A 331 11.34 -20.63 2.05
C ALA A 331 11.83 -19.43 2.86
N ALA A 332 12.40 -18.39 2.22
CA ALA A 332 12.72 -17.14 2.88
C ALA A 332 11.46 -16.40 3.32
N MET A 333 10.43 -16.29 2.45
CA MET A 333 9.17 -15.61 2.78
C MET A 333 8.45 -16.26 3.97
N VAL A 334 8.34 -17.60 3.97
CA VAL A 334 7.65 -18.34 5.04
C VAL A 334 8.39 -18.18 6.39
N ARG A 335 9.72 -18.04 6.38
CA ARG A 335 10.50 -17.78 7.60
C ARG A 335 10.29 -16.35 8.13
N GLU A 336 10.15 -15.37 7.25
CA GLU A 336 9.82 -13.99 7.65
C GLU A 336 8.44 -13.93 8.32
N ASP A 337 7.45 -14.66 7.81
CA ASP A 337 6.08 -14.68 8.37
C ASP A 337 5.98 -15.45 9.70
N THR A 338 6.82 -16.46 9.91
CA THR A 338 6.82 -17.28 11.13
C THR A 338 7.58 -16.66 12.31
N HIS A 339 8.17 -15.48 12.11
CA HIS A 339 8.79 -14.70 13.18
C HIS A 339 8.00 -13.41 13.48
N PRO A 340 6.74 -13.51 13.97
CA PRO A 340 5.92 -12.32 14.22
C PRO A 340 6.44 -11.45 15.37
N ASP A 341 7.35 -11.93 16.22
CA ASP A 341 7.93 -11.19 17.35
C ASP A 341 9.41 -11.51 17.60
N GLN A 342 10.27 -10.49 17.56
CA GLN A 342 11.19 -10.07 18.64
C GLN A 342 11.91 -8.80 18.18
N PRO A 343 11.63 -7.65 18.84
CA PRO A 343 12.25 -7.43 20.14
C PRO A 343 11.26 -7.64 21.26
N GLY A 344 11.68 -8.42 22.26
CA GLY A 344 11.22 -8.18 23.60
C GLY A 344 11.44 -6.70 23.91
N VAL A 345 10.35 -6.00 24.15
CA VAL A 345 10.37 -4.94 25.15
C VAL A 345 10.77 -5.67 26.43
N GLU A 346 12.07 -5.81 26.67
CA GLU A 346 12.55 -5.91 28.03
C GLU A 346 11.91 -4.71 28.73
N GLU A 347 11.08 -5.02 29.73
CA GLU A 347 10.64 -4.06 30.73
C GLU A 347 11.88 -3.43 31.34
N SER A 348 12.41 -2.40 30.69
CA SER A 348 13.13 -1.33 31.37
C SER A 348 12.08 -0.65 32.23
N ILE A 349 11.84 -1.24 33.40
CA ILE A 349 11.28 -0.60 34.58
C ILE A 349 12.17 0.62 34.80
N VAL A 350 11.78 1.74 34.20
CA VAL A 350 12.29 3.05 34.55
C VAL A 350 11.80 3.25 35.98
N ALA A 351 12.72 3.10 36.92
CA ALA A 351 12.55 3.54 38.28
C ALA A 351 12.02 4.98 38.24
N SER A 352 10.75 5.14 38.62
CA SER A 352 10.10 6.42 38.79
C SER A 352 10.95 7.25 39.78
N PRO A 353 11.52 8.41 39.40
CA PRO A 353 12.20 9.25 40.36
C PRO A 353 11.16 9.75 41.36
N ALA A 354 11.42 9.48 42.64
CA ALA A 354 10.63 9.98 43.76
C ALA A 354 10.43 11.49 43.63
N ARG A 355 9.16 11.92 43.73
CA ARG A 355 8.79 13.31 43.96
C ARG A 355 9.55 13.80 45.19
N ARG A 356 10.49 14.72 45.01
CA ARG A 356 10.95 15.58 46.11
C ARG A 356 9.85 16.60 46.35
N GLU A 357 9.22 16.50 47.52
CA GLU A 357 8.36 17.54 48.06
C GLU A 357 9.19 18.83 48.25
N PRO A 358 8.64 20.01 47.91
CA PRO A 358 9.26 21.27 48.29
C PRO A 358 9.04 21.47 49.80
N SER A 359 10.12 21.40 50.58
CA SER A 359 10.12 21.94 51.94
C SER A 359 9.88 23.44 51.88
N ALA A 360 8.70 23.84 52.32
CA ALA A 360 8.43 25.18 52.79
C ALA A 360 9.04 25.36 54.20
N GLU A 361 9.31 26.62 54.52
CA GLU A 361 9.60 27.19 55.85
C GLU A 361 11.06 27.29 56.30
N GLY A 362 11.41 28.53 56.72
CA GLY A 362 12.31 28.78 57.84
C GLY A 362 13.51 29.65 57.54
#